data_AF-D6W764-F1
#
_entry.id   AF-D6W764-F1
#
_cell.length_a   1.000
_cell.length_b   1.000
_cell.length_c   1.000
_cell.angle_alpha   90.00
_cell.angle_beta   90.00
_cell.angle_gamma   90.00
#
_symmetry.space_group_name_H-M   'P 1'
#
loop_
_entity.id
_entity.type
_entity.pdbx_description
1 polymer ?
#
loop_
_entity_poly.entity_id
_entity_poly.type
_entity_poly.pdbx_seq_one_letter_code
_entity_poly.pdbx_strand_id
1 'polypeptide(L)'
;MGGGAILDLGVYMLQFQQYVFRGLRPIKIAVNGHLNDQKTDESAGAIITYPDGKMAVVSTSARVSLPNEGTVVGTKGTIRMPDFWCPTQLITPEKTYHYELPKTPVAFFHKNSAGLAYQAEEARQCIKAGWMSNEFFLVLRWVAF
;
A
#
# COMPACT_ATOMS: atom_id res chain seq x y z
N MET A 1 1.19 17.60 16.58
CA MET A 1 0.60 16.48 15.82
C MET A 1 1.69 15.92 14.90
N GLY A 2 1.86 14.61 14.83
CA GLY A 2 2.92 13.97 14.02
C GLY A 2 2.43 13.60 12.62
N GLY A 3 2.01 14.60 11.83
CA GLY A 3 1.65 14.40 10.42
C GLY A 3 2.88 14.51 9.51
N GLY A 4 2.69 14.36 8.19
CA GLY A 4 3.77 14.46 7.21
C GLY A 4 3.59 13.46 6.06
N ALA A 5 4.24 13.71 4.92
CA ALA A 5 4.08 12.89 3.72
C ALA A 5 4.38 11.39 3.97
N ILE A 6 5.30 11.06 4.88
CA ILE A 6 5.65 9.69 5.26
C ILE A 6 4.53 9.03 6.06
N LEU A 7 3.99 9.71 7.08
CA LEU A 7 2.97 9.12 7.97
C LEU A 7 1.57 9.12 7.33
N ASP A 8 1.25 10.15 6.56
CA ASP A 8 -0.08 10.31 5.97
C ASP A 8 -0.24 9.52 4.66
N LEU A 9 0.85 9.38 3.89
CA LEU A 9 0.84 8.75 2.55
C LEU A 9 1.88 7.63 2.41
N GLY A 10 3.06 7.81 2.99
CA GLY A 10 4.18 6.87 2.90
C GLY A 10 3.92 5.52 3.55
N VAL A 11 3.02 5.45 4.53
CA VAL A 11 2.59 4.17 5.13
C VAL A 11 1.99 3.22 4.10
N TYR A 12 1.30 3.73 3.07
CA TYR A 12 0.72 2.91 2.01
C TYR A 12 1.82 2.31 1.12
N MET A 13 2.81 3.10 0.69
CA MET A 13 3.91 2.56 -0.13
C MET A 13 4.77 1.56 0.66
N LEU A 14 4.95 1.78 1.97
CA LEU A 14 5.68 0.87 2.85
C LEU A 14 4.94 -0.45 3.08
N GLN A 15 3.62 -0.43 3.31
CA GLN A 15 2.87 -1.68 3.41
C GLN A 15 2.88 -2.45 2.09
N PHE A 16 2.77 -1.75 0.95
CA PHE A 16 2.69 -2.40 -0.36
C PHE A 16 4.00 -3.16 -0.66
N GLN A 17 5.15 -2.50 -0.45
CA GLN A 17 6.42 -3.17 -0.65
C GLN A 17 6.64 -4.32 0.36
N GLN A 18 6.21 -4.17 1.62
CA GLN A 18 6.34 -5.23 2.63
C GLN A 18 5.50 -6.45 2.27
N TYR A 19 4.33 -6.22 1.67
CA TYR A 19 3.49 -7.28 1.17
C TYR A 19 4.16 -8.04 0.02
N VAL A 20 4.70 -7.31 -0.96
CA VAL A 20 5.39 -7.89 -2.14
C VAL A 20 6.62 -8.70 -1.72
N PHE A 21 7.43 -8.17 -0.80
CA PHE A 21 8.67 -8.80 -0.33
C PHE A 21 8.52 -9.55 1.00
N ARG A 22 7.29 -9.93 1.37
CA ARG A 22 6.99 -10.61 2.63
C ARG A 22 7.95 -11.78 2.91
N GLY A 23 8.41 -11.88 4.14
CA GLY A 23 9.39 -12.88 4.57
C GLY A 23 10.85 -12.52 4.27
N LEU A 24 11.12 -11.45 3.51
CA LEU A 24 12.46 -10.90 3.33
C LEU A 24 12.72 -9.75 4.29
N ARG A 25 13.96 -9.64 4.76
CA ARG A 25 14.43 -8.49 5.55
C ARG A 25 15.22 -7.54 4.64
N PRO A 26 14.98 -6.22 4.69
CA PRO A 26 15.84 -5.26 4.01
C PRO A 26 17.29 -5.40 4.47
N ILE A 27 18.23 -5.36 3.53
CA ILE A 27 19.68 -5.39 3.80
C ILE A 27 20.32 -4.01 3.68
N LYS A 28 19.67 -3.08 2.98
CA LYS A 28 20.10 -1.69 2.84
C LYS A 28 18.90 -0.79 2.56
N ILE A 29 18.90 0.39 3.16
CA ILE A 29 17.92 1.43 2.87
C ILE A 29 18.69 2.73 2.62
N ALA A 30 18.44 3.36 1.47
CA ALA A 30 18.93 4.69 1.15
C ALA A 30 17.72 5.63 1.00
N VAL A 31 17.73 6.77 1.69
CA VAL A 31 16.59 7.69 1.78
C VAL A 31 17.02 9.11 1.43
N ASN A 32 16.14 9.86 0.79
CA ASN A 32 16.24 11.31 0.64
C ASN A 32 14.85 11.93 0.82
N GLY A 33 14.78 13.21 1.16
CA GLY A 33 13.52 13.92 1.34
C GLY A 33 13.71 15.40 1.61
N HIS A 34 12.59 16.12 1.65
CA HIS A 34 12.54 17.54 1.90
C HIS A 34 11.55 17.84 3.03
N LEU A 35 11.95 18.74 3.93
CA LEU A 35 11.08 19.30 4.94
C LEU A 35 10.44 20.60 4.41
N ASN A 36 9.22 20.89 4.85
CA ASN A 36 8.60 22.20 4.66
C ASN A 36 9.12 23.22 5.70
N ASP A 37 8.58 24.45 5.63
CA ASP A 37 8.93 25.54 6.55
C ASP A 37 8.60 25.23 8.02
N GLN A 38 7.62 24.35 8.25
CA GLN A 38 7.21 23.88 9.58
C GLN A 38 8.08 22.71 10.10
N LYS A 39 9.11 22.31 9.35
CA LYS A 39 10.02 21.19 9.66
C LYS A 39 9.34 19.81 9.67
N THR A 40 8.19 19.69 9.01
CA THR A 40 7.54 18.41 8.72
C THR A 40 7.97 17.92 7.35
N ASP A 41 8.07 16.61 7.15
CA ASP A 41 8.40 16.06 5.84
C ASP A 41 7.32 16.36 4.80
N GLU A 42 7.74 17.04 3.74
CA GLU A 42 6.91 17.42 2.60
C GLU A 42 6.97 16.36 1.50
N SER A 43 8.14 15.75 1.32
CA SER A 43 8.34 14.64 0.39
C SER A 43 9.49 13.76 0.85
N ALA A 44 9.43 12.48 0.48
CA ALA A 44 10.48 11.53 0.75
C ALA A 44 10.52 10.45 -0.33
N GLY A 45 11.71 9.91 -0.56
CA GLY A 45 11.93 8.76 -1.43
C GLY A 45 12.96 7.82 -0.82
N ALA A 46 12.79 6.52 -1.05
CA ALA A 46 13.72 5.51 -0.56
C ALA A 46 13.95 4.40 -1.59
N ILE A 47 15.18 3.89 -1.58
CA ILE A 47 15.56 2.65 -2.23
C ILE A 47 15.80 1.62 -1.13
N ILE A 48 15.00 0.54 -1.14
CA ILE A 48 15.05 -0.54 -0.16
C ILE A 48 15.59 -1.77 -0.89
N THR A 49 16.77 -2.24 -0.50
CA THR A 49 17.42 -3.42 -1.08
C THR A 49 17.11 -4.65 -0.23
N TYR A 50 16.79 -5.76 -0.90
CA TYR A 50 16.52 -7.07 -0.34
C TYR A 50 17.54 -8.10 -0.86
N PRO A 51 17.62 -9.31 -0.26
CA PRO A 51 18.47 -10.39 -0.75
C PRO A 51 18.22 -10.78 -2.23
N ASP A 52 19.26 -11.34 -2.85
CA ASP A 52 19.31 -11.74 -4.27
C ASP A 52 18.93 -10.63 -5.26
N GLY A 53 19.41 -9.41 -5.01
CA GLY A 53 19.30 -8.28 -5.93
C GLY A 53 17.90 -7.69 -6.07
N LYS A 54 16.95 -8.08 -5.23
CA LYS A 54 15.59 -7.52 -5.20
C LYS A 54 15.62 -6.11 -4.62
N MET A 55 14.76 -5.23 -5.11
CA MET A 55 14.66 -3.87 -4.58
C MET A 55 13.25 -3.29 -4.71
N ALA A 56 12.92 -2.38 -3.80
CA ALA A 56 11.77 -1.49 -3.91
C ALA A 56 12.27 -0.04 -4.06
N VAL A 57 11.62 0.73 -4.93
CA VAL A 57 11.78 2.18 -5.00
C VAL A 57 10.44 2.79 -4.63
N VAL A 58 10.42 3.59 -3.58
CA VAL A 58 9.20 4.17 -3.02
C VAL A 58 9.36 5.68 -2.91
N SER A 59 8.27 6.42 -3.12
CA SER A 59 8.24 7.88 -3.02
C SER A 59 6.88 8.38 -2.57
N THR A 60 6.89 9.43 -1.75
CA THR A 60 5.71 10.14 -1.27
C THR A 60 5.91 11.64 -1.37
N SER A 61 4.84 12.38 -1.59
CA SER A 61 4.84 13.84 -1.56
C SER A 61 3.47 14.38 -1.12
N ALA A 62 3.48 15.32 -0.19
CA ALA A 62 2.33 16.13 0.19
C ALA A 62 2.19 17.40 -0.68
N ARG A 63 3.19 17.71 -1.51
CA ARG A 63 3.24 18.94 -2.33
C ARG A 63 2.86 18.74 -3.79
N VAL A 64 3.22 17.59 -4.37
CA VAL A 64 2.95 17.31 -5.79
C VAL A 64 2.12 16.05 -5.93
N SER A 65 1.26 16.03 -6.95
CA SER A 65 0.52 14.82 -7.32
C SER A 65 1.48 13.85 -7.99
N LEU A 66 1.60 12.65 -7.40
CA LEU A 66 2.32 11.53 -8.01
C LEU A 66 1.32 10.65 -8.78
N PRO A 67 1.79 9.74 -9.66
CA PRO A 67 0.92 8.80 -10.36
C PRO A 67 0.12 7.88 -9.43
N ASN A 68 0.58 7.73 -8.18
CA ASN A 68 -0.02 6.89 -7.14
C ASN A 68 -0.34 5.46 -7.62
N GLU A 69 0.64 4.84 -8.26
CA GLU A 69 0.57 3.49 -8.81
C GLU A 69 1.57 2.57 -8.12
N GLY A 70 1.11 1.37 -7.74
CA GLY A 70 1.96 0.28 -7.29
C GLY A 70 2.36 -0.60 -8.47
N THR A 71 3.66 -0.82 -8.68
CA THR A 71 4.16 -1.65 -9.78
C THR A 71 5.10 -2.73 -9.25
N VAL A 72 4.91 -3.97 -9.72
CA VAL A 72 5.77 -5.12 -9.43
C VAL A 72 6.31 -5.67 -10.75
N VAL A 73 7.63 -5.65 -10.89
CA VAL A 73 8.32 -6.11 -12.10
C VAL A 73 9.08 -7.40 -11.81
N GLY A 74 8.91 -8.40 -12.66
CA GLY A 74 9.65 -9.65 -12.61
C GLY A 74 10.04 -10.12 -14.01
N THR A 75 10.77 -11.24 -14.07
CA THR A 75 11.27 -11.80 -15.34
C THR A 75 10.16 -12.27 -16.29
N LYS A 76 8.93 -12.47 -15.79
CA LYS A 76 7.78 -12.92 -16.56
C LYS A 76 6.82 -11.80 -16.94
N GLY A 77 7.09 -10.56 -16.53
CA GLY A 77 6.25 -9.41 -16.85
C GLY A 77 6.07 -8.47 -15.67
N THR A 78 5.11 -7.56 -15.83
CA THR A 78 4.86 -6.47 -14.89
C THR A 78 3.39 -6.46 -14.48
N ILE A 79 3.15 -6.31 -13.18
CA ILE A 79 1.83 -6.10 -12.60
C ILE A 79 1.73 -4.64 -12.16
N ARG A 80 0.64 -3.96 -12.52
CA ARG A 80 0.38 -2.56 -12.16
C ARG A 80 -0.94 -2.42 -11.42
N MET A 81 -0.96 -1.52 -10.45
CA MET A 81 -2.10 -1.28 -9.58
C MET A 81 -2.30 0.23 -9.43
N PRO A 82 -3.14 0.83 -10.28
CA PRO A 82 -3.52 2.23 -10.15
C PRO A 82 -4.23 2.46 -8.81
N ASP A 83 -4.04 3.63 -8.22
CA ASP A 83 -4.60 4.00 -6.93
C ASP A 83 -4.34 2.95 -5.83
N PHE A 84 -3.09 2.49 -5.74
CA PHE A 84 -2.73 1.28 -4.97
C PHE A 84 -3.07 1.30 -3.48
N TRP A 85 -3.41 2.45 -2.89
CA TRP A 85 -3.86 2.57 -1.51
C TRP A 85 -5.35 2.21 -1.32
N CYS A 86 -6.14 2.23 -2.39
CA CYS A 86 -7.54 1.79 -2.43
C CYS A 86 -7.92 1.25 -3.83
N PRO A 87 -7.22 0.21 -4.32
CA PRO A 87 -7.28 -0.20 -5.71
C PRO A 87 -8.59 -0.91 -6.05
N THR A 88 -9.10 -0.67 -7.25
CA THR A 88 -10.21 -1.43 -7.86
C THR A 88 -9.78 -2.12 -9.15
N GLN A 89 -8.49 -2.02 -9.51
CA GLN A 89 -7.95 -2.53 -10.76
C GLN A 89 -6.59 -3.20 -10.53
N LEU A 90 -6.39 -4.34 -11.18
CA LEU A 90 -5.12 -5.05 -11.25
C LEU A 90 -4.81 -5.33 -12.72
N ILE A 91 -3.74 -4.75 -13.23
CA ILE A 91 -3.33 -4.89 -14.63
C ILE A 91 -2.16 -5.88 -14.66
N THR A 92 -2.35 -7.04 -15.31
CA THR A 92 -1.30 -8.05 -15.52
C THR A 92 -0.90 -8.10 -17.00
N PRO A 93 0.18 -8.81 -17.37
CA PRO A 93 0.54 -9.00 -18.77
C PRO A 93 -0.57 -9.67 -19.61
N GLU A 94 -1.38 -10.51 -18.99
CA GLU A 94 -2.41 -11.30 -19.65
C GLU A 94 -3.75 -10.57 -19.73
N LYS A 95 -4.14 -9.87 -18.67
CA LYS A 95 -5.41 -9.14 -18.63
C LYS A 95 -5.49 -8.11 -17.49
N THR A 96 -6.51 -7.26 -17.59
CA THR A 96 -6.92 -6.38 -16.50
C THR A 96 -8.09 -6.98 -15.72
N TYR A 97 -7.98 -6.99 -14.40
CA TYR A 97 -9.05 -7.35 -13.48
C TYR A 97 -9.65 -6.08 -12.88
N HIS A 98 -10.98 -6.07 -12.74
CA HIS A 98 -11.73 -5.00 -12.10
C HIS A 98 -12.51 -5.56 -10.91
N TYR A 99 -12.49 -4.83 -9.80
CA TYR A 99 -13.13 -5.21 -8.54
C TYR A 99 -14.17 -4.17 -8.16
N GLU A 100 -15.42 -4.60 -8.06
CA GLU A 100 -16.52 -3.72 -7.67
C GLU A 100 -16.50 -3.46 -6.15
N LEU A 101 -16.67 -2.19 -5.78
CA LEU A 101 -16.82 -1.81 -4.39
C LEU A 101 -18.24 -2.11 -3.87
N PRO A 102 -18.40 -2.32 -2.55
CA PRO A 102 -19.72 -2.44 -1.95
C PRO A 102 -20.60 -1.23 -2.26
N LYS A 103 -21.82 -1.48 -2.71
CA LYS A 103 -22.78 -0.42 -3.02
C LYS A 103 -23.34 0.15 -1.73
N THR A 104 -23.38 1.47 -1.62
CA THR A 104 -23.97 2.19 -0.49
C THR A 104 -24.68 3.45 -0.97
N PRO A 105 -25.81 3.83 -0.35
CA PRO A 105 -26.46 5.11 -0.64
C PRO A 105 -25.74 6.31 -0.02
N VAL A 106 -24.74 6.08 0.85
CA VAL A 106 -24.04 7.13 1.60
C VAL A 106 -22.78 7.57 0.87
N ALA A 107 -22.57 8.87 0.76
CA ALA A 107 -21.33 9.44 0.22
C ALA A 107 -20.18 9.36 1.24
N PHE A 108 -18.96 9.16 0.75
CA PHE A 108 -17.74 9.17 1.58
C PHE A 108 -16.88 10.39 1.30
N PHE A 109 -16.08 10.79 2.30
CA PHE A 109 -15.11 11.88 2.16
C PHE A 109 -13.88 11.51 1.35
N HIS A 110 -13.49 10.22 1.35
CA HIS A 110 -12.29 9.75 0.67
C HIS A 110 -12.63 8.76 -0.45
N LYS A 111 -11.76 8.73 -1.46
CA LYS A 111 -11.89 7.86 -2.63
C LYS A 111 -11.96 6.40 -2.20
N ASN A 112 -12.93 5.67 -2.76
CA ASN A 112 -13.11 4.23 -2.58
C ASN A 112 -13.27 3.78 -1.11
N SER A 113 -13.67 4.65 -0.18
CA SER A 113 -13.86 4.28 1.24
C SER A 113 -14.92 3.20 1.47
N ALA A 114 -15.81 2.94 0.51
CA ALA A 114 -16.67 1.75 0.53
C ALA A 114 -15.87 0.44 0.74
N GLY A 115 -14.62 0.40 0.26
CA GLY A 115 -13.71 -0.74 0.44
C GLY A 115 -13.26 -0.97 1.87
N LEU A 116 -13.45 -0.02 2.80
CA LEU A 116 -13.18 -0.25 4.23
C LEU A 116 -14.05 -1.36 4.82
N ALA A 117 -15.19 -1.66 4.20
CA ALA A 117 -16.03 -2.80 4.58
C ALA A 117 -15.27 -4.13 4.52
N TYR A 118 -14.28 -4.26 3.64
CA TYR A 118 -13.45 -5.45 3.53
C TYR A 118 -12.58 -5.65 4.78
N GLN A 119 -11.93 -4.59 5.26
CA GLN A 119 -11.12 -4.67 6.49
C GLN A 119 -12.00 -4.91 7.72
N ALA A 120 -13.19 -4.32 7.77
CA ALA A 120 -14.17 -4.56 8.83
C ALA A 120 -14.63 -6.02 8.87
N GLU A 121 -14.87 -6.61 7.69
CA GLU A 121 -15.27 -8.02 7.57
C GLU A 121 -14.14 -8.96 8.02
N GLU A 122 -12.89 -8.75 7.61
CA GLU A 122 -11.78 -9.58 8.11
C GLU A 122 -11.56 -9.45 9.61
N ALA A 123 -11.65 -8.24 10.15
CA ALA A 123 -11.57 -8.04 11.59
C ALA A 123 -12.66 -8.86 12.30
N ARG A 124 -13.89 -8.83 11.78
CA ARG A 124 -15.00 -9.65 12.28
C ARG A 124 -14.71 -11.14 12.20
N GLN A 125 -14.11 -11.61 11.10
CA GLN A 125 -13.77 -13.04 10.92
C GLN A 125 -12.65 -13.48 11.86
N CYS A 126 -11.60 -12.69 12.02
CA CYS A 126 -10.51 -12.96 12.96
C CYS A 126 -11.02 -13.05 14.40
N ILE A 127 -11.89 -12.11 14.81
CA ILE A 127 -12.50 -12.13 16.15
C ILE A 127 -13.34 -13.39 16.35
N LYS A 128 -14.16 -13.78 15.36
CA LYS A 128 -14.95 -15.02 15.45
C LYS A 128 -14.08 -16.28 15.50
N ALA A 129 -12.94 -16.27 14.85
CA ALA A 129 -11.97 -17.36 14.87
C ALA A 129 -11.11 -17.39 16.15
N GLY A 130 -11.22 -16.38 17.02
CA GLY A 130 -10.41 -16.26 18.23
C GLY A 130 -8.96 -15.86 17.97
N TRP A 131 -8.65 -15.33 16.78
CA TRP A 131 -7.30 -14.91 16.42
C TRP A 131 -6.97 -13.57 17.07
N MET A 132 -5.79 -13.48 17.72
CA MET A 132 -5.28 -12.24 18.31
C MET A 132 -4.26 -11.55 17.39
N SER A 133 -3.99 -10.27 17.65
CA SER A 133 -3.18 -9.35 16.83
C SER A 133 -1.82 -9.88 16.32
N ASN A 134 -1.21 -10.87 16.98
CA ASN A 134 0.04 -11.46 16.50
C ASN A 134 -0.14 -12.36 15.26
N GLU A 135 -1.34 -12.88 15.02
CA GLU A 135 -1.69 -13.63 13.81
C GLU A 135 -2.33 -12.74 12.74
N PHE A 136 -2.74 -11.51 13.10
CA PHE A 136 -3.34 -10.52 12.18
C PHE A 136 -2.40 -10.12 11.04
N PHE A 137 -1.08 -10.10 11.26
CA PHE A 137 -0.13 -9.72 10.22
C PHE A 137 -0.02 -10.76 9.09
N LEU A 138 -0.49 -11.99 9.32
CA LEU A 138 -0.60 -13.03 8.28
C LEU A 138 -1.96 -13.03 7.56
N VAL A 139 -2.95 -12.29 8.09
CA VAL A 139 -4.33 -12.25 7.62
C VAL A 139 -4.68 -10.88 7.06
N LEU A 140 -3.72 -10.25 6.38
CA LEU A 140 -4.04 -9.51 5.16
C LEU A 140 -3.93 -10.49 3.99
N ARG A 141 -4.75 -11.56 4.07
CA ARG A 141 -5.26 -12.16 2.84
C ARG A 141 -6.00 -11.04 2.14
N TRP A 142 -5.73 -10.85 0.86
CA TRP A 142 -6.50 -10.00 -0.01
C TRP A 142 -7.99 -10.27 0.21
N VAL A 143 -8.62 -9.39 0.97
CA VAL A 143 -10.06 -9.31 1.05
C VAL A 143 -10.45 -8.68 -0.26
N ALA A 144 -11.15 -9.46 -1.08
CA ALA A 144 -11.34 -9.22 -2.49
C ALA A 144 -10.09 -9.44 -3.36
N PHE A 145 -9.63 -10.69 -3.41
CA PHE A 145 -9.31 -11.37 -4.68
C PHE A 145 -9.98 -12.74 -4.72
#